data_AF-A0A0B5I9H8-F1
#
_entry.id   AF-A0A0B5I9H8-F1
#
_cell.length_a   1.000
_cell.length_b   1.000
_cell.length_c   1.000
_cell.angle_alpha   90.00
_cell.angle_beta   90.00
_cell.angle_gamma   90.00
#
_symmetry.space_group_name_H-M   'P 1'
#
loop_
_entity.id
_entity.type
_entity.pdbx_description
1 polymer ?
#
loop_
_entity_poly.entity_id
_entity_poly.type
_entity_poly.pdbx_seq_one_letter_code
_entity_poly.pdbx_strand_id
1 'polypeptide(L)' 'MADTPKLTAGEKTQVAWYVARMCKRGIAGETVYQADLEAKVDRVIDKARERAEKNAKKK' A
#
# COMPACT_ATOMS: atom_id res chain seq x y z
N MET A 1 -18.01 5.49 3.88
CA MET A 1 -16.71 4.84 3.60
C MET A 1 -16.04 5.71 2.55
N ALA A 2 -14.97 6.43 2.88
CA ALA A 2 -14.29 7.28 1.92
C ALA A 2 -13.80 6.40 0.76
N ASP A 3 -14.21 6.72 -0.47
CA ASP A 3 -13.90 5.96 -1.67
C ASP A 3 -12.41 5.60 -1.70
N THR A 4 -12.09 4.32 -1.46
CA THR A 4 -10.71 3.85 -1.60
C THR A 4 -10.33 4.00 -3.07
N PRO A 5 -9.35 4.84 -3.41
CA PRO A 5 -8.99 5.09 -4.80
C PRO A 5 -8.53 3.79 -5.46
N LYS A 6 -8.93 3.58 -6.72
CA LYS A 6 -8.44 2.42 -7.47
C LYS A 6 -6.92 2.50 -7.60
N LEU A 7 -6.23 1.49 -7.07
CA LEU A 7 -4.80 1.33 -7.21
C LEU A 7 -4.44 1.01 -8.68
N THR A 8 -3.40 1.67 -9.15
CA THR A 8 -2.72 1.38 -10.42
C THR A 8 -1.99 0.04 -10.36
N ALA A 9 -1.56 -0.49 -11.50
CA ALA A 9 -0.77 -1.73 -11.55
C ALA A 9 0.52 -1.62 -10.74
N GLY A 10 1.22 -0.47 -10.79
CA GLY A 10 2.44 -0.24 -10.01
C GLY A 10 2.20 -0.20 -8.50
N GLU A 11 1.15 0.49 -8.06
CA GLU A 11 0.76 0.54 -6.64
C GLU A 11 0.38 -0.85 -6.10
N LYS A 12 -0.32 -1.67 -6.90
CA LYS A 12 -0.64 -3.06 -6.54
C LYS A 12 0.61 -3.93 -6.40
N THR A 13 1.55 -3.83 -7.34
CA THR A 13 2.83 -4.54 -7.26
C THR A 13 3.61 -4.14 -6.01
N GLN A 14 3.60 -2.86 -5.64
CA GLN A 14 4.28 -2.37 -4.45
C GLN A 14 3.67 -2.94 -3.16
N VAL A 15 2.35 -2.97 -3.04
CA VAL A 15 1.64 -3.63 -1.92
C VAL A 15 1.97 -5.12 -1.87
N ALA A 16 1.88 -5.82 -3.00
CA ALA A 16 2.19 -7.24 -3.08
C ALA A 16 3.63 -7.55 -2.65
N TRP A 17 4.59 -6.70 -3.03
CA TRP A 17 5.98 -6.83 -2.60
C TRP A 17 6.15 -6.63 -1.08
N TYR A 18 5.47 -5.65 -0.48
CA TYR A 18 5.51 -5.46 0.97
C TYR A 18 4.93 -6.66 1.72
N VAL A 19 3.80 -7.19 1.27
CA VAL A 19 3.18 -8.40 1.84
C VAL A 19 4.11 -9.60 1.70
N ALA A 20 4.64 -9.86 0.50
CA ALA A 20 5.57 -10.96 0.27
C ALA A 20 6.83 -10.88 1.14
N ARG A 21 7.37 -9.66 1.33
CA ARG A 21 8.52 -9.42 2.20
C ARG A 21 8.21 -9.71 3.68
N MET A 22 7.00 -9.41 4.14
CA MET A 22 6.58 -9.78 5.49
C MET A 22 6.36 -11.28 5.66
N CYS A 23 5.73 -11.95 4.68
CA CYS A 23 5.60 -13.41 4.69
C CYS A 23 6.98 -14.08 4.76
N LYS A 24 7.96 -13.60 3.96
CA LYS A 24 9.34 -14.10 4.02
C LYS A 24 9.98 -13.90 5.40
N ARG A 25 9.72 -12.76 6.05
CA ARG A 25 10.22 -12.50 7.41
C ARG A 25 9.54 -13.37 8.45
N GLY A 26 8.25 -13.66 8.30
CA GLY A 26 7.51 -14.57 9.18
C GLY A 26 8.07 -15.98 9.15
N ILE A 27 8.55 -16.42 7.98
CA ILE A 27 9.29 -17.69 7.86
C ILE A 27 10.65 -17.62 8.57
N ALA A 28 11.29 -16.44 8.64
CA ALA A 28 12.60 -16.26 9.26
C ALA A 28 12.58 -15.96 10.78
N GLY A 29 11.40 -15.71 11.37
CA GLY A 29 11.22 -15.49 12.80
C GLY A 29 9.82 -14.95 13.14
N GLU A 30 9.27 -15.37 14.28
CA GLU A 30 7.87 -15.10 14.68
C GLU A 30 7.58 -13.62 15.01
N THR A 31 8.61 -12.83 15.31
CA THR A 31 8.46 -11.40 15.63
C THR A 31 8.45 -10.54 14.36
N VAL A 32 7.38 -10.64 13.56
CA VAL A 32 7.14 -9.71 12.43
C VAL A 32 6.24 -8.57 12.89
N TYR A 33 6.80 -7.36 12.89
CA TYR A 33 6.05 -6.14 13.24
C TYR A 33 5.03 -5.80 12.15
N GLN A 34 3.77 -6.18 12.37
CA GLN A 34 2.66 -5.94 11.42
C GLN A 34 2.37 -4.44 11.19
N ALA A 35 2.62 -3.59 12.19
CA ALA A 35 2.45 -2.15 12.07
C ALA A 35 3.33 -1.50 10.97
N ASP A 36 4.51 -2.05 10.68
CA ASP A 36 5.35 -1.56 9.57
C ASP A 36 4.72 -1.87 8.19
N LEU A 37 3.98 -2.98 8.07
CA LEU A 37 3.25 -3.31 6.85
C LEU A 37 2.07 -2.36 6.67
N GLU A 38 1.28 -2.15 7.71
CA GLU A 38 0.14 -1.23 7.70
C GLU A 38 0.58 0.18 7.28
N ALA A 39 1.60 0.73 7.95
CA ALA A 39 2.16 2.04 7.61
C ALA A 39 2.73 2.14 6.18
N LYS A 40 3.12 1.03 5.56
CA LYS A 40 3.55 1.00 4.15
C LYS A 40 2.39 0.94 3.19
N VAL A 41 1.36 0.15 3.50
CA VAL A 41 0.13 0.05 2.69
C VAL A 41 -0.63 1.38 2.73
N ASP A 42 -0.76 1.99 3.91
CA ASP A 42 -1.41 3.30 4.08
C ASP A 42 -0.74 4.38 3.22
N ARG A 43 0.60 4.43 3.23
CA ARG A 43 1.36 5.34 2.33
C ARG A 43 1.08 5.13 0.85
N VAL A 44 0.79 3.89 0.41
CA VAL A 44 0.42 3.64 -0.99
C VAL A 44 -1.00 4.14 -1.26
N ILE A 45 -1.92 3.93 -0.32
CA ILE A 45 -3.31 4.41 -0.42
C ILE A 45 -3.36 5.94 -0.45
N ASP A 46 -2.60 6.61 0.42
CA ASP A 46 -2.57 8.08 0.47
C ASP A 46 -2.00 8.68 -0.82
N LYS A 47 -0.93 8.08 -1.37
CA LYS A 47 -0.42 8.47 -2.70
C LYS A 47 -1.46 8.27 -3.80
N ALA A 48 -2.21 7.16 -3.75
CA ALA A 48 -3.27 6.90 -4.70
C ALA A 48 -4.41 7.92 -4.57
N ARG A 49 -4.72 8.39 -3.35
CA ARG A 49 -5.70 9.47 -3.09
C ARG A 49 -5.21 10.78 -3.68
N GLU A 50 -3.99 11.21 -3.34
CA GLU A 50 -3.41 12.44 -3.88
C GLU A 50 -3.40 12.45 -5.41
N ARG A 51 -3.05 11.31 -6.04
CA ARG A 51 -3.09 11.17 -7.49
C ARG A 51 -4.52 11.31 -8.03
N ALA A 52 -5.50 10.65 -7.41
CA ALA A 52 -6.89 10.73 -7.83
C ALA A 52 -7.42 12.16 -7.75
N GLU A 53 -7.14 12.87 -6.65
CA GLU A 53 -7.50 14.28 -6.48
C GLU A 53 -6.82 15.20 -7.50
N LYS A 54 -5.52 15.01 -7.77
CA LYS A 54 -4.79 15.77 -8.80
C LYS A 54 -5.37 15.56 -10.20
N ASN A 55 -5.75 14.33 -10.53
CA ASN A 55 -6.39 14.03 -11.81
C ASN A 55 -7.80 14.62 -11.90
N ALA A 56 -8.56 14.61 -10.81
CA ALA A 56 -9.87 15.25 -10.75
C ALA A 56 -9.78 16.77 -10.94
N LYS A 57 -8.77 17.43 -10.35
CA LYS A 57 -8.51 18.87 -10.52
C LYS A 57 -7.99 19.26 -11.90
N LYS A 58 -7.41 18.32 -12.65
CA LYS A 58 -6.89 18.55 -14.01
C LYS A 58 -7.95 18.42 -15.11
N LYS A 59 -9.14 17.92 -14.78
CA LYS A 59 -10.25 17.72 -15.71
C LYS A 59 -11.26 18.86 -15.57
#